data_AF-A0A0Q7NZ25-F1
#
_entry.id   AF-A0A0Q7NZ25-F1
#
_cell.length_a   1.000
_cell.length_b   1.000
_cell.length_c   1.000
_cell.angle_alpha   90.00
_cell.angle_beta   90.00
_cell.angle_gamma   90.00
#
_symmetry.space_group_name_H-M   'P 1'
#
loop_
_entity.id
_entity.type
_entity.pdbx_description
1 polymer ?
#
loop_
_entity_poly.entity_id
_entity_poly.type
_entity_poly.pdbx_seq_one_letter_code
_entity_poly.pdbx_strand_id
1 'polypeptide(L)'
;MNRILIHILFIIAVLGCGLLIGINNIPGEWYQSLAKPAFNPPNWIFAPVWSALYIIIGFVGARTFLNYRASAAMRFWVAQMIFNFAWSPLFFGFQEIALALIVIIALLISILGFMAVSRRQDYLSALLFVPYLAWVSFATLLNTSIFLMN
;
A
#
# COMPACT_ATOMS: atom_id res chain seq x y z
N MET A 1 -19.06 -14.33 15.21
CA MET A 1 -17.67 -14.63 14.79
C MET A 1 -16.72 -14.03 15.81
N ASN A 2 -15.73 -14.79 16.28
CA ASN A 2 -14.77 -14.31 17.28
C ASN A 2 -14.00 -13.08 16.71
N ARG A 3 -13.89 -11.98 17.47
CA ARG A 3 -13.15 -10.77 17.05
C ARG A 3 -11.72 -11.09 16.63
N ILE A 4 -11.07 -12.03 17.32
CA ILE A 4 -9.71 -12.49 17.00
C ILE A 4 -9.66 -13.12 15.61
N LEU A 5 -10.63 -13.97 15.29
CA LEU A 5 -10.72 -14.62 13.98
C LEU A 5 -10.85 -13.61 12.84
N ILE A 6 -11.60 -12.51 13.05
CA ILE A 6 -11.72 -11.44 12.04
C ILE A 6 -10.37 -10.77 11.77
N HIS A 7 -9.58 -10.49 12.80
CA HIS A 7 -8.24 -9.91 12.62
C HIS A 7 -7.32 -10.86 11.85
N ILE A 8 -7.32 -12.15 12.24
CA ILE A 8 -6.53 -13.17 11.55
C ILE A 8 -6.91 -13.26 10.07
N LEU A 9 -8.21 -13.30 9.76
CA LEU A 9 -8.69 -13.40 8.38
C LEU A 9 -8.28 -12.19 7.54
N PHE A 10 -8.41 -10.97 8.06
CA PHE A 10 -7.98 -9.77 7.35
C PHE A 10 -6.47 -9.72 7.14
N ILE A 11 -5.68 -10.06 8.18
CA ILE A 11 -4.22 -10.08 8.07
C ILE A 11 -3.79 -11.10 7.02
N ILE A 12 -4.30 -12.33 7.08
CA ILE A 12 -3.99 -13.38 6.11
C ILE A 12 -4.43 -12.96 4.70
N ALA A 13 -5.62 -12.37 4.55
CA ALA A 13 -6.11 -11.95 3.25
C ALA A 13 -5.24 -10.83 2.66
N VAL A 14 -4.92 -9.79 3.43
CA VAL A 14 -4.13 -8.65 2.96
C VAL A 14 -2.68 -9.08 2.68
N LEU A 15 -2.06 -9.80 3.60
CA LEU A 15 -0.69 -10.31 3.43
C LEU A 15 -0.62 -11.31 2.29
N GLY A 16 -1.54 -12.26 2.22
CA GLY A 16 -1.59 -13.28 1.17
C GLY A 16 -1.75 -12.66 -0.21
N CYS A 17 -2.73 -11.79 -0.41
CA CYS A 17 -2.92 -11.09 -1.69
C CYS A 17 -1.71 -10.21 -2.04
N GLY A 18 -1.17 -9.47 -1.06
CA GLY A 18 -0.01 -8.62 -1.26
C GLY A 18 1.25 -9.39 -1.67
N LEU A 19 1.51 -10.54 -1.04
CA LEU A 19 2.62 -11.43 -1.40
C LEU A 19 2.41 -12.08 -2.76
N LEU A 20 1.20 -12.55 -3.07
CA LEU A 20 0.88 -13.13 -4.38
C LEU A 20 1.11 -12.11 -5.49
N ILE A 21 0.63 -10.88 -5.32
CA ILE A 21 0.86 -9.81 -6.29
C ILE A 21 2.35 -9.50 -6.41
N GLY A 22 3.08 -9.40 -5.29
CA GLY A 22 4.51 -9.13 -5.28
C GLY A 22 5.34 -10.19 -6.01
N ILE A 23 5.05 -11.48 -5.80
CA ILE A 23 5.76 -12.60 -6.45
C ILE A 23 5.48 -12.63 -7.96
N ASN A 24 4.28 -12.22 -8.40
CA ASN A 24 3.95 -12.17 -9.82
C ASN A 24 4.45 -10.91 -10.53
N ASN A 25 4.96 -9.91 -9.79
CA ASN A 25 5.36 -8.61 -10.32
C ASN A 25 6.75 -8.21 -9.80
N ILE A 26 7.69 -9.15 -9.83
CA ILE A 26 9.06 -8.95 -9.36
C ILE A 26 9.80 -8.00 -10.31
N PRO A 27 10.67 -7.11 -9.80
CA PRO A 27 11.50 -6.27 -10.64
C PRO A 27 12.44 -7.11 -11.53
N GLY A 28 12.12 -7.18 -12.83
CA GLY A 28 12.89 -7.90 -13.84
C GLY A 28 13.97 -7.04 -14.52
N GLU A 29 14.49 -7.54 -15.65
CA GLU A 29 15.53 -6.86 -16.44
C GLU A 29 15.13 -5.45 -16.88
N TRP A 30 13.85 -5.26 -17.25
CA TRP A 30 13.32 -3.94 -17.59
C TRP A 30 13.49 -2.94 -16.44
N TYR A 31 13.13 -3.32 -15.21
CA TYR A 31 13.30 -2.42 -14.09
C TYR A 31 14.78 -2.13 -13.86
N GLN A 32 15.66 -3.13 -14.05
CA GLN A 32 17.11 -2.94 -13.89
C GLN A 32 17.70 -1.97 -14.92
N SER A 33 17.19 -1.94 -16.16
CA SER A 33 17.69 -1.05 -17.21
C SER A 33 17.30 0.43 -17.04
N LEU A 34 16.24 0.73 -16.28
CA LEU A 34 15.81 2.12 -16.04
C LEU A 34 16.85 2.95 -15.30
N ALA A 35 16.97 4.22 -15.66
CA ALA A 35 17.67 5.21 -14.86
C ALA A 35 16.93 5.41 -13.53
N LYS A 36 17.65 5.31 -12.40
CA LYS A 36 17.08 5.40 -11.04
C LYS A 36 17.77 6.49 -10.24
N PRO A 37 17.05 7.18 -9.34
CA PRO A 37 17.65 8.18 -8.48
C PRO A 37 18.60 7.55 -7.46
N ALA A 38 19.55 8.33 -6.94
CA ALA A 38 20.55 7.87 -5.98
C ALA A 38 19.98 7.33 -4.66
N PHE A 39 18.73 7.68 -4.33
CA PHE A 39 18.05 7.21 -3.12
C PHE A 39 17.23 5.92 -3.34
N ASN A 40 17.27 5.32 -4.54
CA ASN A 40 16.59 4.05 -4.79
C ASN A 40 17.15 2.94 -3.88
N PRO A 41 16.33 2.26 -3.07
CA PRO A 41 16.83 1.27 -2.13
C PRO A 41 17.18 -0.03 -2.86
N PRO A 42 18.05 -0.87 -2.26
CA PRO A 42 18.24 -2.24 -2.72
C PRO A 42 16.91 -3.02 -2.83
N ASN A 43 16.76 -3.81 -3.90
CA ASN A 43 15.51 -4.54 -4.20
C ASN A 43 15.01 -5.44 -3.06
N TRP A 44 15.92 -5.99 -2.24
CA TRP A 44 15.55 -6.87 -1.13
C TRP A 44 14.82 -6.12 0.01
N ILE A 45 14.90 -4.79 0.09
CA ILE A 45 14.23 -3.99 1.14
C ILE A 45 12.72 -3.97 0.95
N PHE A 46 12.22 -4.03 -0.29
CA PHE A 46 10.79 -3.91 -0.57
C PHE A 46 9.97 -5.02 0.09
N ALA A 47 10.41 -6.28 0.02
CA ALA A 47 9.63 -7.41 0.52
C ALA A 47 9.42 -7.42 2.06
N PRO A 48 10.45 -7.21 2.90
CA PRO A 48 10.29 -7.07 4.34
C PRO A 48 9.40 -5.88 4.74
N VAL A 49 9.61 -4.72 4.11
CA VAL A 49 8.83 -3.52 4.41
C VAL A 49 7.36 -3.73 4.07
N TRP A 50 7.05 -4.22 2.86
CA TRP A 50 5.66 -4.49 2.47
C TRP A 50 5.01 -5.58 3.32
N SER A 51 5.74 -6.63 3.70
CA SER A 51 5.21 -7.68 4.59
C SER A 51 4.78 -7.11 5.95
N ALA A 52 5.62 -6.27 6.56
CA ALA A 52 5.29 -5.59 7.82
C ALA A 52 4.08 -4.66 7.65
N LEU A 53 4.04 -3.89 6.55
CA LEU A 53 2.92 -2.99 6.25
C LEU A 53 1.62 -3.75 6.02
N TYR A 54 1.63 -4.88 5.32
CA TYR A 54 0.41 -5.67 5.08
C TYR A 54 -0.19 -6.23 6.37
N ILE A 55 0.63 -6.60 7.34
CA ILE A 55 0.16 -7.00 8.68
C ILE A 55 -0.55 -5.82 9.36
N ILE A 56 0.07 -4.63 9.34
CA ILE A 56 -0.52 -3.42 9.91
C ILE A 56 -1.83 -3.04 9.21
N ILE A 57 -1.84 -3.05 7.88
CA ILE A 57 -3.00 -2.70 7.04
C ILE A 57 -4.16 -3.68 7.31
N GLY A 58 -3.87 -4.98 7.37
CA GLY A 58 -4.85 -6.00 7.71
C GLY A 58 -5.42 -5.83 9.12
N PHE A 59 -4.57 -5.58 10.11
CA PHE A 59 -5.00 -5.33 11.49
C PHE A 59 -5.92 -4.09 11.58
N VAL A 60 -5.50 -2.97 10.99
CA VAL A 60 -6.29 -1.73 10.95
C VAL A 60 -7.59 -1.92 10.17
N GLY A 61 -7.57 -2.69 9.08
CA GLY A 61 -8.75 -3.05 8.30
C GLY A 61 -9.78 -3.82 9.13
N ALA A 62 -9.34 -4.86 9.85
CA ALA A 62 -10.20 -5.62 10.75
C ALA A 62 -10.80 -4.74 11.85
N ARG A 63 -9.98 -3.89 12.46
CA ARG A 63 -10.41 -2.98 13.53
C ARG A 63 -11.44 -1.97 13.03
N THR A 64 -11.24 -1.41 11.84
CA THR A 64 -12.18 -0.49 11.19
C THR A 64 -13.47 -1.21 10.80
N PHE A 65 -13.37 -2.43 10.27
CA PHE A 65 -14.52 -3.25 9.88
C PHE A 65 -15.40 -3.64 11.08
N LEU A 66 -14.78 -3.94 12.22
CA LEU A 66 -15.49 -4.35 13.44
C LEU A 66 -16.25 -3.19 14.11
N ASN A 67 -15.66 -2.01 14.15
CA ASN A 67 -16.18 -0.89 14.95
C ASN A 67 -16.82 0.22 14.09
N TYR A 68 -16.47 0.32 12.80
CA TYR A 68 -16.82 1.44 11.91
C TYR A 68 -17.15 0.98 10.48
N ARG A 69 -17.80 -0.17 10.32
CA ARG A 69 -18.02 -0.84 9.01
C ARG A 69 -18.61 0.05 7.91
N ALA A 70 -19.60 0.87 8.24
CA ALA A 70 -20.29 1.75 7.28
C ALA A 70 -19.67 3.17 7.20
N SER A 71 -18.54 3.40 7.85
CA SER A 71 -17.90 4.71 7.91
C SER A 71 -17.19 5.09 6.61
N ALA A 72 -16.91 6.39 6.44
CA ALA A 72 -16.03 6.86 5.39
C ALA A 72 -14.61 6.28 5.50
N ALA A 73 -14.12 5.98 6.71
CA ALA A 73 -12.82 5.35 6.88
C ALA A 73 -12.78 3.96 6.23
N MET A 74 -13.83 3.14 6.38
CA MET A 74 -13.86 1.83 5.72
C MET A 74 -13.81 1.97 4.19
N ARG A 75 -14.50 2.97 3.63
CA ARG A 75 -14.44 3.26 2.18
C ARG A 75 -13.03 3.65 1.73
N PHE A 76 -12.35 4.53 2.47
CA PHE A 76 -10.96 4.87 2.19
C PHE A 76 -10.00 3.69 2.37
N TRP A 77 -10.24 2.81 3.35
CA TRP A 77 -9.45 1.60 3.54
C TRP A 77 -9.61 0.63 2.36
N VAL A 78 -10.82 0.47 1.82
CA VAL A 78 -11.04 -0.33 0.60
C VAL A 78 -10.39 0.34 -0.61
N ALA A 79 -10.55 1.65 -0.78
CA ALA A 79 -9.95 2.38 -1.90
C ALA A 79 -8.43 2.25 -1.91
N GLN A 80 -7.75 2.44 -0.76
CA GLN A 80 -6.31 2.26 -0.69
C GLN A 80 -5.90 0.81 -0.99
N MET A 81 -6.70 -0.20 -0.62
CA MET A 81 -6.37 -1.59 -1.00
C MET A 81 -6.40 -1.81 -2.51
N ILE A 82 -7.41 -1.25 -3.19
CA ILE A 82 -7.56 -1.37 -4.64
C ILE A 82 -6.34 -0.73 -5.34
N PHE A 83 -5.99 0.50 -4.97
CA PHE A 83 -4.85 1.18 -5.58
C PHE A 83 -3.51 0.53 -5.21
N ASN A 84 -3.36 0.02 -3.99
CA ASN A 84 -2.17 -0.71 -3.56
C ASN A 84 -1.94 -1.96 -4.43
N PHE A 85 -2.97 -2.76 -4.62
CA PHE A 85 -2.91 -3.99 -5.40
C PHE A 85 -2.80 -3.73 -6.91
N ALA A 86 -3.33 -2.62 -7.40
CA ALA A 86 -3.19 -2.22 -8.80
C ALA A 86 -1.78 -1.72 -9.16
N TRP A 87 -1.04 -1.16 -8.19
CA TRP A 87 0.22 -0.48 -8.48
C TRP A 87 1.31 -1.40 -9.02
N SER A 88 1.55 -2.55 -8.38
CA SER A 88 2.65 -3.45 -8.81
C SER A 88 2.43 -4.05 -10.21
N PRO A 89 1.22 -4.53 -10.58
CA PRO A 89 0.92 -4.93 -11.95
C PRO A 89 1.12 -3.82 -12.97
N LEU A 90 0.70 -2.58 -12.67
CA LEU A 90 0.87 -1.46 -13.59
C LEU A 90 2.34 -1.08 -13.77
N PHE A 91 3.09 -1.01 -12.68
CA PHE A 91 4.49 -0.57 -12.73
C PHE A 91 5.42 -1.66 -13.28
N PHE A 92 5.38 -2.88 -12.74
CA PHE A 92 6.32 -3.94 -13.12
C PHE A 92 5.79 -4.88 -14.21
N GLY A 93 4.47 -5.14 -14.22
CA GLY A 93 3.85 -6.04 -15.20
C GLY A 93 3.65 -5.36 -16.55
N PHE A 94 2.90 -4.26 -16.56
CA PHE A 94 2.58 -3.51 -17.78
C PHE A 94 3.64 -2.46 -18.14
N GLN A 95 4.58 -2.16 -17.24
CA GLN A 95 5.66 -1.19 -17.48
C GLN A 95 5.14 0.23 -17.77
N GLU A 96 3.92 0.54 -17.30
CA GLU A 96 3.23 1.80 -17.52
C GLU A 96 3.51 2.79 -16.38
N ILE A 97 4.70 3.40 -16.41
CA ILE A 97 5.22 4.28 -15.34
C ILE A 97 4.26 5.44 -15.04
N ALA A 98 3.74 6.11 -16.07
CA ALA A 98 2.82 7.24 -15.92
C ALA A 98 1.50 6.84 -15.24
N LEU A 99 0.93 5.71 -15.65
CA LEU A 99 -0.32 5.20 -15.07
C LEU A 99 -0.09 4.71 -13.63
N ALA A 100 1.04 4.06 -13.37
CA ALA A 100 1.43 3.70 -12.02
C ALA A 100 1.62 4.92 -11.11
N LEU A 101 2.08 6.06 -11.65
CA LEU A 101 2.20 7.33 -10.92
C LEU A 101 0.82 7.89 -10.54
N ILE A 102 -0.14 7.88 -11.46
CA ILE A 102 -1.53 8.28 -11.16
C ILE A 102 -2.11 7.40 -10.05
N VAL A 103 -1.90 6.09 -10.14
CA VAL A 103 -2.41 5.12 -9.15
C VAL A 103 -1.75 5.30 -7.78
N ILE A 104 -0.44 5.53 -7.69
CA ILE A 104 0.22 5.72 -6.39
C ILE A 104 -0.15 7.07 -5.74
N ILE A 105 -0.46 8.10 -6.53
CA ILE A 105 -1.02 9.35 -6.01
C ILE A 105 -2.43 9.14 -5.47
N ALA A 106 -3.28 8.39 -6.18
CA ALA A 106 -4.62 8.04 -5.71
C ALA A 106 -4.57 7.17 -4.44
N LEU A 107 -3.59 6.27 -4.35
CA LEU A 107 -3.28 5.51 -3.14
C LEU A 107 -2.94 6.43 -1.97
N LEU A 108 -2.01 7.36 -2.18
CA LEU A 108 -1.57 8.31 -1.16
C LEU A 108 -2.72 9.18 -0.64
N ILE A 109 -3.57 9.69 -1.54
CA ILE A 109 -4.78 10.43 -1.18
C ILE A 109 -5.74 9.55 -0.35
N SER A 110 -5.92 8.29 -0.73
CA SER A 110 -6.79 7.35 -0.01
C SER A 110 -6.29 7.08 1.41
N ILE A 111 -4.97 6.95 1.60
CA ILE A 111 -4.33 6.80 2.92
C ILE A 111 -4.55 8.04 3.78
N LEU A 112 -4.32 9.24 3.23
CA LEU A 112 -4.57 10.49 3.94
C LEU A 112 -6.04 10.66 4.32
N GLY A 113 -6.96 10.31 3.42
CA GLY A 113 -8.41 10.30 3.67
C GLY A 113 -8.78 9.33 4.80
N PHE A 114 -8.22 8.12 4.79
CA PHE A 114 -8.40 7.16 5.87
C PHE A 114 -7.95 7.73 7.21
N MET A 115 -6.73 8.29 7.26
CA MET A 115 -6.15 8.83 8.49
C MET A 115 -6.94 10.03 9.01
N ALA A 116 -7.38 10.94 8.14
CA ALA A 116 -8.16 12.13 8.51
C ALA A 116 -9.50 11.76 9.16
N VAL A 117 -10.24 10.81 8.56
CA VAL A 117 -11.51 10.32 9.13
C VAL A 117 -11.25 9.52 10.41
N SER A 118 -10.26 8.63 10.40
CA SER A 118 -9.97 7.74 11.52
C SER A 118 -9.43 8.47 12.74
N ARG A 119 -8.77 9.61 12.59
CA ARG A 119 -8.17 10.36 13.71
C ARG A 119 -9.14 10.67 14.85
N ARG A 120 -10.42 10.95 14.55
CA ARG A 120 -11.44 11.27 15.55
C ARG A 120 -12.10 10.03 16.17
N GLN A 121 -12.34 9.01 15.36
CA GLN A 121 -13.08 7.81 15.78
C GLN A 121 -12.17 6.71 16.35
N ASP A 122 -10.96 6.56 15.82
CA ASP A 122 -10.01 5.51 16.15
C ASP A 122 -8.57 5.99 15.92
N TYR A 123 -8.07 6.78 16.88
CA TYR A 123 -6.75 7.40 16.80
C TYR A 123 -5.63 6.36 16.62
N LEU A 124 -5.76 5.18 17.23
CA LEU A 124 -4.77 4.10 17.09
C LEU A 124 -4.66 3.64 15.63
N SER A 125 -5.78 3.42 14.94
CA SER A 125 -5.78 3.03 13.53
C SER A 125 -5.16 4.11 12.63
N ALA A 126 -5.41 5.39 12.92
CA ALA A 126 -4.77 6.49 12.21
C ALA A 126 -3.26 6.53 12.46
N LEU A 127 -2.82 6.32 13.70
CA LEU A 127 -1.40 6.32 14.08
C LEU A 127 -0.65 5.15 13.43
N LEU A 128 -1.25 3.96 13.40
CA LEU A 128 -0.65 2.78 12.76
C LEU A 128 -0.46 2.96 11.25
N PHE A 129 -1.20 3.85 10.60
CA PHE A 129 -1.01 4.17 9.19
C PHE A 129 0.13 5.16 8.92
N VAL A 130 0.75 5.76 9.94
CA VAL A 130 1.92 6.65 9.77
C VAL A 130 3.11 5.99 9.06
N PRO A 131 3.60 4.79 9.46
CA PRO A 131 4.67 4.12 8.72
C PRO A 131 4.28 3.78 7.28
N TYR A 132 2.99 3.47 7.05
CA TYR A 132 2.48 3.22 5.71
C TYR A 132 2.47 4.48 4.84
N LEU A 133 2.00 5.60 5.39
CA LEU A 133 2.03 6.90 4.74
C LEU A 133 3.45 7.30 4.36
N ALA A 134 4.41 7.14 5.27
CA ALA A 134 5.82 7.44 5.01
C ALA A 134 6.37 6.60 3.85
N TRP A 135 6.11 5.28 3.85
CA TRP A 135 6.58 4.39 2.79
C TRP A 135 5.94 4.71 1.44
N VAL A 136 4.63 4.93 1.38
CA VAL A 136 3.96 5.28 0.12
C VAL A 136 4.38 6.66 -0.37
N SER A 137 4.64 7.62 0.51
CA SER A 137 5.17 8.93 0.11
C SER A 137 6.56 8.79 -0.53
N PHE A 138 7.42 7.96 0.05
CA PHE A 138 8.72 7.61 -0.52
C PHE A 138 8.58 6.90 -1.88
N ALA A 139 7.69 5.91 -1.98
CA ALA A 139 7.45 5.19 -3.22
C ALA A 139 6.86 6.10 -4.31
N THR A 140 6.02 7.08 -3.96
CA THR A 140 5.53 8.11 -4.88
C THR A 140 6.68 8.96 -5.38
N LEU A 141 7.57 9.43 -4.50
CA LEU A 141 8.76 10.18 -4.90
C LEU A 141 9.67 9.36 -5.83
N LEU A 142 9.86 8.09 -5.53
CA LEU A 142 10.64 7.18 -6.37
C LEU A 142 10.01 7.02 -7.76
N ASN A 143 8.71 6.75 -7.84
CA ASN A 143 7.98 6.59 -9.09
C ASN A 143 8.03 7.88 -9.93
N THR A 144 7.78 9.04 -9.31
CA THR A 144 7.94 10.36 -9.97
C THR A 144 9.35 10.56 -10.52
N SER A 145 10.38 10.20 -9.74
CA SER A 145 11.77 10.36 -10.18
C SER A 145 12.10 9.47 -11.37
N ILE A 146 11.65 8.22 -11.34
CA ILE A 146 11.81 7.28 -12.46
C ILE A 146 11.08 7.81 -13.71
N PHE A 147 9.86 8.33 -13.55
CA PHE A 147 9.08 8.93 -14.65
C PHE A 147 9.75 10.17 -15.27
N LEU A 148 10.46 10.98 -14.47
CA LEU A 148 11.16 12.16 -14.98
C LEU A 148 12.51 11.83 -15.64
N MET A 149 13.08 10.65 -15.33
CA MET A 149 14.40 10.24 -15.80
C MET A 149 14.36 9.32 -17.04
N ASN A 150 13.18 8.83 -17.45
CA ASN A 150 12.99 7.88 -18.55
C ASN A 150 11.74 8.26 -19.35
#